data_AF-A0A482W0H1-F1
#
_entry.id   AF-A0A482W0H1-F1
#
_cell.length_a   1.000
_cell.length_b   1.000
_cell.length_c   1.000
_cell.angle_alpha   90.00
_cell.angle_beta   90.00
_cell.angle_gamma   90.00
#
_symmetry.space_group_name_H-M   'P 1'
#
loop_
_entity.id
_entity.type
_entity.pdbx_description
1 polymer ?
#
loop_
_entity_poly.entity_id
_entity_poly.type
_entity_poly.pdbx_seq_one_letter_code
_entity_poly.pdbx_strand_id
1 'polypeptide(L)'
;MPATEDERNSNSNKFYNVARFPKCIGAVDYSHIKISSPGDGGYGIKHYLLTPLGNPHTPAEWLCNESQIRTRNPIERTFEIWKRRFPVLAFEIRLKLRKVETVVVATAVLDSIAILLNKDLPLVNAEEEAAV
;
A
#
# COMPACT_ATOMS: atom_id res chain seq x y z
N MET A 1 -2.52 4.63 21.17
CA MET A 1 -1.50 4.94 20.14
C MET A 1 -0.21 5.25 20.90
N PRO A 2 0.96 4.67 20.55
CA PRO A 2 2.16 4.76 21.40
C PRO A 2 2.65 6.20 21.58
N ALA A 3 2.89 6.57 22.84
CA ALA A 3 3.13 7.94 23.27
C ALA A 3 4.61 8.33 23.19
N THR A 4 5.52 7.37 23.40
CA THR A 4 6.97 7.61 23.38
C THR A 4 7.64 7.00 22.15
N GLU A 5 8.82 7.50 21.80
CA GLU A 5 9.59 6.98 20.67
C GLU A 5 10.12 5.56 20.96
N ASP A 6 10.43 5.25 22.22
CA ASP A 6 10.83 3.90 22.63
C ASP A 6 9.69 2.88 22.48
N GLU A 7 8.44 3.25 22.81
CA GLU A 7 7.26 2.41 22.55
C GLU A 7 7.06 2.16 21.05
N ARG A 8 7.22 3.20 20.22
CA ARG A 8 7.12 3.09 18.76
C ARG A 8 8.18 2.16 18.18
N ASN A 9 9.43 2.33 18.59
CA ASN A 9 10.55 1.49 18.16
C ASN A 9 10.39 0.04 18.66
N SER A 10 9.97 -0.15 19.91
CA SER A 10 9.66 -1.47 20.48
C SER A 10 8.54 -2.17 19.70
N ASN A 11 7.46 -1.47 19.37
CA ASN A 11 6.34 -2.03 18.62
C ASN A 11 6.72 -2.32 17.15
N SER A 12 7.41 -1.38 16.47
CA SER A 12 8.00 -1.59 15.15
C SER A 12 8.81 -2.89 15.09
N ASN A 13 9.68 -3.11 16.08
CA ASN A 13 10.51 -4.33 16.14
C ASN A 13 9.67 -5.59 16.39
N LYS A 14 8.57 -5.53 17.16
CA LYS A 14 7.65 -6.68 17.33
C LYS A 14 6.94 -7.06 16.03
N PHE A 15 6.36 -6.08 15.32
CA PHE A 15 5.72 -6.33 14.02
C PHE A 15 6.73 -6.83 12.97
N TYR A 16 7.95 -6.29 12.97
CA TYR A 16 9.02 -6.75 12.11
C TYR A 16 9.47 -8.19 12.43
N ASN A 17 9.56 -8.57 13.70
CA ASN A 17 9.96 -9.92 14.08
C ASN A 17 8.90 -10.99 13.76
N VAL A 18 7.61 -10.64 13.79
CA VAL A 18 6.52 -11.56 13.47
C VAL A 18 6.29 -11.68 11.95
N ALA A 19 6.19 -10.55 11.25
CA ALA A 19 5.70 -10.50 9.86
C ALA A 19 6.63 -9.73 8.90
N ARG A 20 7.83 -9.34 9.34
CA ARG A 20 8.79 -8.53 8.57
C ARG A 20 8.26 -7.17 8.10
N PHE A 21 7.22 -6.62 8.75
CA PHE A 21 6.76 -5.26 8.50
C PHE A 21 7.59 -4.23 9.27
N PRO A 22 8.50 -3.47 8.63
CA PRO A 22 9.28 -2.44 9.30
C PRO A 22 8.39 -1.22 9.63
N LYS A 23 8.71 -0.51 10.71
CA LYS A 23 8.06 0.75 11.12
C LYS A 23 6.55 0.66 11.43
N CYS A 24 5.98 -0.55 11.53
CA CYS A 24 4.59 -0.75 11.92
C CYS A 24 4.45 -0.65 13.45
N ILE A 25 3.85 0.43 13.95
CA ILE A 25 3.78 0.74 15.39
C ILE A 25 2.50 0.27 16.09
N GLY A 26 1.57 -0.35 15.35
CA GLY A 26 0.28 -0.83 15.84
C GLY A 26 -0.69 -1.14 14.69
N ALA A 27 -1.72 -1.93 14.98
CA ALA A 27 -2.89 -2.09 14.14
C ALA A 27 -4.10 -1.42 14.82
N VAL A 28 -4.96 -0.77 14.03
CA VAL A 28 -6.20 -0.13 14.52
C VAL A 28 -7.38 -0.99 14.07
N ASP A 29 -8.12 -1.53 15.04
CA ASP A 29 -9.44 -2.12 14.80
C ASP A 29 -10.49 -1.00 14.83
N TYR A 30 -11.39 -0.98 13.84
CA TYR A 30 -12.34 0.10 13.57
C TYR A 30 -13.63 -0.01 14.40
N SER A 31 -13.68 -0.91 15.38
CA SER A 31 -14.90 -1.35 16.07
C SER A 31 -15.64 -0.28 16.90
N HIS A 32 -15.03 0.88 17.19
CA HIS A 32 -15.62 1.92 18.05
C HIS A 32 -15.61 3.37 17.49
N ILE A 33 -15.03 3.60 16.30
CA ILE A 33 -15.06 4.91 15.64
C ILE A 33 -15.62 4.71 14.23
N LYS A 34 -16.81 5.29 13.96
CA LYS A 34 -17.36 5.35 12.60
C LYS A 34 -16.55 6.31 11.75
N ILE A 35 -15.43 5.80 11.23
CA ILE A 35 -14.68 6.43 10.15
C ILE A 35 -15.40 6.09 8.85
N SER A 36 -15.91 7.10 8.15
CA SER A 36 -16.06 6.98 6.70
C SER A 36 -14.62 6.87 6.16
N SER A 37 -14.18 5.75 5.54
CA SER A 37 -12.75 5.31 5.36
C SER A 37 -12.39 5.05 3.87
N PRO A 38 -11.18 5.31 3.29
CA PRO A 38 -10.89 5.96 1.95
C PRO A 38 -11.29 5.36 0.55
N GLY A 39 -11.57 6.17 -0.51
CA GLY A 39 -12.05 5.77 -1.90
C GLY A 39 -11.64 6.69 -3.08
N ASP A 40 -11.93 6.36 -4.36
CA ASP A 40 -11.61 7.20 -5.55
C ASP A 40 -12.39 6.84 -6.84
N GLY A 41 -12.01 7.39 -7.99
CA GLY A 41 -12.61 7.09 -9.31
C GLY A 41 -12.15 5.79 -9.96
N GLY A 42 -11.10 5.12 -9.44
CA GLY A 42 -10.62 3.81 -9.92
C GLY A 42 -11.29 2.64 -9.20
N TYR A 43 -11.72 2.84 -7.95
CA TYR A 43 -12.43 1.84 -7.15
C TYR A 43 -13.81 2.36 -6.74
N GLY A 44 -14.84 1.81 -7.39
CA GLY A 44 -16.23 2.24 -7.21
C GLY A 44 -16.65 2.38 -5.74
N ILE A 45 -17.34 3.48 -5.43
CA ILE A 45 -17.72 3.90 -4.09
C ILE A 45 -18.51 2.79 -3.38
N LYS A 46 -18.01 2.35 -2.23
CA LYS A 46 -18.66 1.38 -1.34
C LYS A 46 -18.70 1.98 0.06
N HIS A 47 -19.57 1.46 0.94
CA HIS A 47 -19.72 1.99 2.32
C HIS A 47 -18.49 1.85 3.22
N TYR A 48 -17.38 1.32 2.69
CA TYR A 48 -16.07 1.21 3.32
C TYR A 48 -14.96 1.99 2.56
N LEU A 49 -15.34 2.92 1.65
CA LEU A 49 -14.47 3.75 0.79
C LEU A 49 -14.91 5.27 0.79
N LEU A 50 -14.12 6.18 1.41
CA LEU A 50 -14.25 7.65 1.66
C LEU A 50 -13.43 8.42 0.63
N THR A 51 -14.09 8.87 -0.42
CA THR A 51 -13.41 9.64 -1.46
C THR A 51 -12.79 10.92 -0.88
N PRO A 52 -11.53 11.27 -1.22
CA PRO A 52 -10.99 12.60 -0.95
C PRO A 52 -12.01 13.65 -1.34
N LEU A 53 -12.32 14.54 -0.40
CA LEU A 53 -13.39 15.51 -0.56
C LEU A 53 -13.01 16.46 -1.70
N GLY A 54 -13.78 16.44 -2.79
CA GLY A 54 -13.48 17.19 -4.02
C GLY A 54 -13.60 18.71 -3.86
N ASN A 55 -14.27 19.18 -2.81
CA ASN A 55 -14.36 20.59 -2.44
C ASN A 55 -14.31 20.73 -0.90
N PRO A 56 -13.10 20.66 -0.28
CA PRO A 56 -12.95 20.74 1.16
C PRO A 56 -13.09 22.20 1.63
N HIS A 57 -14.07 22.45 2.49
CA HIS A 57 -14.43 23.80 2.94
C HIS A 57 -13.88 24.15 4.33
N THR A 58 -13.52 23.14 5.14
CA THR A 58 -13.05 23.30 6.52
C THR A 58 -11.63 22.77 6.71
N PRO A 59 -10.83 23.32 7.65
CA PRO A 59 -9.47 22.83 7.90
C PRO A 59 -9.38 21.34 8.24
N ALA A 60 -10.42 20.76 8.87
CA ALA A 60 -10.49 19.34 9.18
C ALA A 60 -10.60 18.45 7.93
N GLU A 61 -11.33 18.90 6.91
CA GLU A 61 -11.48 18.21 5.62
C GLU A 61 -10.17 18.23 4.83
N TRP A 62 -9.46 19.37 4.83
CA TRP A 62 -8.11 19.47 4.24
C TRP A 62 -7.12 18.51 4.91
N LEU A 63 -7.08 18.48 6.25
CA LEU A 63 -6.22 17.56 7.01
C LEU A 63 -6.59 16.08 6.79
N CYS A 64 -7.88 15.78 6.61
CA CYS A 64 -8.35 14.43 6.27
C CYS A 64 -7.83 13.99 4.89
N ASN A 65 -8.03 14.83 3.85
CA ASN A 65 -7.50 14.56 2.51
C ASN A 65 -5.98 14.44 2.50
N GLU A 66 -5.25 15.33 3.18
CA GLU A 66 -3.78 15.27 3.30
C GLU A 66 -3.33 13.95 3.95
N SER A 67 -3.99 13.54 5.03
CA SER A 67 -3.69 12.28 5.73
C SER A 67 -3.92 11.07 4.81
N GLN A 68 -5.03 11.04 4.06
CA GLN A 68 -5.31 10.00 3.08
C GLN A 68 -4.22 9.90 2.01
N ILE A 69 -3.87 11.03 1.39
CA ILE A 69 -2.83 11.10 0.35
C ILE A 69 -1.50 10.59 0.92
N ARG A 70 -1.10 11.03 2.11
CA ARG A 70 0.14 10.60 2.77
C ARG A 70 0.16 9.12 3.13
N THR A 71 -1.00 8.50 3.41
CA THR A 71 -1.12 7.04 3.61
C THR A 71 -1.15 6.25 2.30
N ARG A 72 -1.73 6.81 1.22
CA ARG A 72 -1.83 6.18 -0.10
C ARG A 72 -0.53 6.19 -0.89
N ASN A 73 0.15 7.33 -0.96
CA ASN A 73 1.34 7.50 -1.82
C ASN A 73 2.43 6.41 -1.60
N PRO A 74 2.74 5.94 -0.38
CA PRO A 74 3.66 4.83 -0.18
C PRO A 74 3.16 3.51 -0.79
N ILE A 75 1.87 3.21 -0.68
CA ILE A 75 1.25 1.97 -1.18
C ILE A 75 1.22 1.99 -2.72
N GLU A 76 0.80 3.10 -3.31
CA GLU A 76 0.77 3.31 -4.76
C GLU A 76 2.17 3.17 -5.35
N ARG A 77 3.17 3.85 -4.76
CA ARG A 77 4.58 3.73 -5.15
C ARG A 77 5.12 2.31 -4.99
N THR A 78 4.70 1.57 -3.96
CA THR A 78 5.04 0.14 -3.83
C THR A 78 4.45 -0.66 -4.98
N PHE A 79 3.20 -0.43 -5.37
CA PHE A 79 2.59 -1.13 -6.52
C PHE A 79 3.23 -0.74 -7.86
N GLU A 80 3.55 0.53 -8.11
CA GLU A 80 4.31 0.98 -9.29
C GLU A 80 5.66 0.24 -9.41
N ILE A 81 6.44 0.25 -8.31
CA ILE A 81 7.73 -0.46 -8.21
C ILE A 81 7.56 -1.96 -8.47
N TRP A 82 6.52 -2.55 -7.90
CA TRP A 82 6.29 -3.99 -7.95
C TRP A 82 5.86 -4.46 -9.34
N LYS A 83 4.95 -3.70 -10.00
CA LYS A 83 4.61 -3.87 -11.42
C LYS A 83 5.82 -3.72 -12.33
N ARG A 84 6.62 -2.67 -12.12
CA ARG A 84 7.86 -2.41 -12.88
C ARG A 84 8.87 -3.55 -12.73
N ARG A 85 9.00 -4.16 -11.54
CA ARG A 85 9.90 -5.29 -11.31
C ARG A 85 9.34 -6.61 -11.86
N PHE A 86 8.02 -6.79 -11.86
CA PHE A 86 7.35 -7.99 -12.34
C PHE A 86 6.20 -7.62 -13.28
N PRO A 87 6.45 -7.43 -14.59
CA PRO A 87 5.44 -7.00 -15.57
C PRO A 87 4.20 -7.90 -15.66
N VAL A 88 4.28 -9.15 -15.19
CA VAL A 88 3.12 -10.05 -14.99
C VAL A 88 2.04 -9.45 -14.08
N LEU A 89 2.35 -8.44 -13.26
CA LEU A 89 1.40 -7.70 -12.42
C LEU A 89 0.88 -6.41 -13.08
N ALA A 90 1.53 -5.93 -14.14
CA ALA A 90 1.09 -4.78 -14.94
C ALA A 90 0.06 -5.19 -15.99
N PHE A 91 0.27 -6.36 -16.61
CA PHE A 91 -0.59 -6.90 -17.67
C PHE A 91 -1.67 -7.86 -17.16
N GLU A 92 -2.63 -8.19 -18.04
CA GLU A 92 -3.72 -9.13 -17.76
C GLU A 92 -3.21 -10.55 -17.45
N ILE A 93 -3.42 -11.03 -16.21
CA ILE A 93 -2.99 -12.37 -15.79
C ILE A 93 -3.98 -13.44 -16.29
N ARG A 94 -3.64 -14.11 -17.39
CA ARG A 94 -4.43 -15.18 -18.02
C ARG A 94 -4.36 -16.55 -17.31
N LEU A 95 -4.21 -16.55 -15.99
CA LEU A 95 -4.13 -17.77 -15.17
C LEU A 95 -5.43 -18.00 -14.39
N LYS A 96 -5.71 -19.27 -14.04
CA LYS A 96 -6.80 -19.60 -13.10
C LYS A 96 -6.56 -18.90 -11.76
N LEU A 97 -7.60 -18.31 -11.16
CA LEU A 97 -7.54 -17.49 -9.93
C LEU A 97 -6.60 -18.04 -8.83
N ARG A 98 -6.67 -19.34 -8.53
CA ARG A 98 -5.80 -19.99 -7.52
C ARG A 98 -4.29 -19.85 -7.82
N LYS A 99 -3.91 -19.79 -9.10
CA LYS A 99 -2.51 -19.54 -9.52
C LYS A 99 -2.17 -18.05 -9.48
N VAL A 100 -3.14 -17.16 -9.70
CA VAL A 100 -2.94 -15.70 -9.60
C VAL A 100 -2.51 -15.34 -8.18
N GLU A 101 -3.20 -15.85 -7.16
CA GLU A 101 -2.83 -15.69 -5.76
C GLU A 101 -1.39 -16.15 -5.48
N THR A 102 -1.00 -17.34 -5.97
CA THR A 102 0.37 -17.85 -5.84
C THR A 102 1.39 -16.94 -6.52
N VAL A 103 1.10 -16.40 -7.71
CA VAL A 103 1.98 -15.46 -8.41
C VAL A 103 2.16 -14.18 -7.61
N VAL A 104 1.06 -13.59 -7.11
CA VAL A 104 1.08 -12.38 -6.27
C VAL A 104 1.89 -12.61 -4.98
N VAL A 105 1.69 -13.72 -4.26
CA VAL A 105 2.48 -14.00 -3.06
C VAL A 105 3.97 -14.23 -3.40
N ALA A 106 4.27 -14.97 -4.47
CA ALA A 106 5.65 -15.25 -4.87
C ALA A 106 6.40 -13.99 -5.29
N THR A 107 5.79 -13.11 -6.08
CA THR A 107 6.42 -11.85 -6.50
C THR A 107 6.59 -10.87 -5.33
N ALA A 108 5.75 -10.90 -4.30
CA ALA A 108 5.92 -10.06 -3.09
C ALA A 108 7.14 -10.50 -2.27
N VAL A 109 7.32 -11.82 -2.11
CA VAL A 109 8.51 -12.40 -1.46
C VAL A 109 9.77 -12.09 -2.26
N LEU A 110 9.73 -12.20 -3.59
CA LEU A 110 10.86 -11.88 -4.46
C LEU A 110 11.20 -10.38 -4.46
N ASP A 111 10.23 -9.48 -4.42
CA ASP A 111 10.49 -8.04 -4.27
C ASP A 111 11.15 -7.72 -2.92
N SER A 112 10.65 -8.33 -1.83
CA SER A 112 11.24 -8.20 -0.49
C SER A 112 12.71 -8.63 -0.48
N ILE A 113 13.05 -9.73 -1.16
CA ILE A 113 14.44 -10.19 -1.32
C ILE A 113 15.24 -9.22 -2.19
N ALA A 114 14.68 -8.70 -3.28
CA ALA A 114 15.35 -7.73 -4.14
C ALA A 114 15.70 -6.42 -3.40
N ILE A 115 14.79 -5.93 -2.54
CA ILE A 115 15.01 -4.78 -1.64
C ILE A 115 16.15 -5.09 -0.65
N LEU A 116 16.13 -6.25 0.02
CA LEU A 116 17.18 -6.66 0.96
C LEU A 116 18.57 -6.79 0.31
N LEU A 117 18.62 -7.21 -0.96
CA LEU A 117 19.83 -7.31 -1.76
C LEU A 117 20.22 -6.01 -2.48
N ASN A 118 19.53 -4.90 -2.18
CA ASN A 118 19.69 -3.57 -2.80
C ASN A 118 19.75 -3.64 -4.34
N LYS A 119 18.86 -4.42 -4.95
CA LYS A 119 18.77 -4.59 -6.41
C LYS A 119 18.03 -3.42 -7.05
N ASP A 120 18.70 -2.76 -7.98
CA ASP A 120 18.11 -1.72 -8.82
C ASP A 120 16.80 -2.16 -9.47
N LEU A 121 15.96 -1.19 -9.81
CA LEU A 121 14.76 -1.44 -10.60
C LEU A 121 15.18 -1.73 -12.05
N PRO A 122 14.59 -2.74 -12.70
CA PRO A 122 14.85 -2.95 -14.12
C PRO A 122 14.43 -1.71 -14.92
N LEU A 123 15.13 -1.51 -16.03
CA LEU A 123 14.68 -0.62 -17.09
C LEU A 123 13.45 -1.27 -17.73
N VAL A 124 12.32 -0.58 -17.68
CA VAL A 124 11.11 -0.95 -18.44
C VAL A 124 11.18 -0.30 -19.81
N ASN A 125 10.66 -1.00 -20.81
CA ASN A 125 10.46 -0.43 -22.14
C ASN A 125 9.20 0.47 -22.18
N ALA A 126 8.98 1.18 -23.28
CA ALA A 126 7.87 2.13 -23.40
C ALA A 126 6.47 1.48 -23.35
N GLU A 127 6.34 0.19 -23.69
CA GLU A 127 5.08 -0.56 -23.58
C GLU A 127 4.78 -0.96 -22.13
N GLU A 128 5.82 -1.32 -21.38
CA GLU A 128 5.75 -1.61 -19.94
C GLU A 128 5.50 -0.32 -19.14
N GLU A 129 6.14 0.80 -19.51
CA GLU A 129 5.97 2.10 -18.85
C GLU A 129 4.56 2.68 -19.05
N ALA A 130 3.85 2.30 -20.12
CA ALA A 130 2.44 2.63 -20.35
C ALA A 130 1.45 1.71 -19.61
N ALA A 131 1.91 0.64 -18.96
CA ALA A 131 1.09 -0.35 -18.25
C ALA A 131 1.26 -0.36 -16.72
N VAL A 132 2.25 0.39 -16.20
CA VAL A 132 2.51 0.57 -14.76
C VAL A 132 1.50 1.51 -14.13
#